data_AF-D3TKP4-F1
#
_entry.id   AF-D3TKP4-F1
#
_cell.length_a   1.000
_cell.length_b   1.000
_cell.length_c   1.000
_cell.angle_alpha   90.00
_cell.angle_beta   90.00
_cell.angle_gamma   90.00
#
_symmetry.space_group_name_H-M   'P 1'
#
loop_
_entity.id
_entity.type
_entity.pdbx_description
1 polymer ?
#
loop_
_entity_poly.entity_id
_entity_poly.type
_entity_poly.pdbx_seq_one_letter_code
_entity_poly.pdbx_strand_id
1 'polypeptide(L)'
;RTCKIPHQSESSACVAVSECSAYLEVRNASELTAERVNFLKNIQCPDSIHDLESTVCCPVQGQRYREPLLKFTQIARQNISASAKKKKLKRRIYAGDQLNACGKQVTQRIYGGEIAELNEFPWLALLIYNTNEFSCSGVLIDSRHILTAAHCVSGEAYRLKKGLKYVRLGEFNVGTEPDCIEEINYLNCADSVSNIEIDDIFVHPEYKENSRNKFHDIAVIRLEEEVTFTNFI
;
A
#
# COMPACT_ATOMS: atom_id res chain seq x y z
N ARG A 1 1.09 -28.04 2.41
CA ARG A 1 1.04 -27.00 3.46
C ARG A 1 -0.40 -26.60 3.66
N THR A 2 -0.97 -26.81 4.83
CA THR A 2 -2.38 -26.49 5.11
C THR A 2 -2.57 -24.99 5.32
N CYS A 3 -3.68 -24.45 4.85
CA CYS A 3 -4.05 -23.04 5.01
C CYS A 3 -5.50 -22.94 5.50
N LYS A 4 -6.04 -21.72 5.64
CA LYS A 4 -7.43 -21.50 6.05
C LYS A 4 -8.11 -20.57 5.07
N ILE A 5 -9.28 -20.98 4.60
CA ILE A 5 -10.14 -20.17 3.74
C ILE A 5 -11.16 -19.46 4.65
N PRO A 6 -11.37 -18.15 4.50
CA PRO A 6 -12.39 -17.43 5.25
C PRO A 6 -13.78 -18.06 5.07
N HIS A 7 -14.58 -18.08 6.13
CA HIS A 7 -15.94 -18.63 6.15
C HIS A 7 -16.03 -20.15 5.82
N GLN A 8 -14.92 -20.89 5.89
CA GLN A 8 -14.88 -22.32 5.63
C GLN A 8 -14.00 -23.09 6.63
N SER A 9 -14.41 -24.33 6.93
CA SER A 9 -13.68 -25.26 7.80
C SER A 9 -13.12 -26.48 7.05
N GLU A 10 -13.21 -26.49 5.73
CA GLU A 10 -12.74 -27.60 4.89
C GLU A 10 -11.20 -27.67 4.82
N SER A 11 -10.69 -28.87 4.52
CA SER A 11 -9.27 -29.06 4.25
C SER A 11 -8.85 -28.23 3.04
N SER A 12 -7.85 -27.38 3.22
CA SER A 12 -7.30 -26.51 2.17
C SER A 12 -5.78 -26.52 2.21
N ALA A 13 -5.17 -26.31 1.05
CA ALA A 13 -3.73 -26.31 0.88
C ALA A 13 -3.27 -25.15 -0.01
N CYS A 14 -2.07 -24.64 0.28
CA CYS A 14 -1.41 -23.68 -0.60
C CYS A 14 -0.94 -24.39 -1.87
N VAL A 15 -1.41 -23.91 -3.02
CA VAL A 15 -1.07 -24.41 -4.38
C VAL A 15 -0.78 -23.23 -5.30
N ALA A 16 -0.20 -23.46 -6.47
CA ALA A 16 0.01 -22.38 -7.44
C ALA A 16 -1.34 -21.80 -7.91
N VAL A 17 -1.37 -20.50 -8.25
CA VAL A 17 -2.60 -19.86 -8.77
C VAL A 17 -3.16 -20.59 -10.00
N SER A 18 -2.28 -21.11 -10.86
CA SER A 18 -2.62 -21.91 -12.04
C SER A 18 -3.31 -23.24 -11.69
N GLU A 19 -3.05 -23.78 -10.51
CA GLU A 19 -3.54 -25.10 -10.06
C GLU A 19 -4.85 -25.02 -9.28
N CYS A 20 -5.32 -23.82 -8.92
CA CYS A 20 -6.55 -23.64 -8.16
C CYS A 20 -7.74 -23.20 -9.03
N SER A 21 -8.56 -24.17 -9.46
CA SER A 21 -9.77 -23.90 -10.26
C SER A 21 -10.78 -22.99 -9.54
N ALA A 22 -10.97 -23.17 -8.23
CA ALA A 22 -11.86 -22.33 -7.42
C ALA A 22 -11.42 -20.86 -7.39
N TYR A 23 -10.10 -20.62 -7.37
CA TYR A 23 -9.52 -19.27 -7.47
C TYR A 23 -9.74 -18.66 -8.85
N LEU A 24 -9.45 -19.41 -9.90
CA LEU A 24 -9.62 -18.95 -11.28
C LEU A 24 -11.09 -18.64 -11.59
N GLU A 25 -12.04 -19.39 -11.05
CA GLU A 25 -13.48 -19.12 -11.21
C GLU A 25 -13.89 -17.76 -10.66
N VAL A 26 -13.44 -17.40 -9.46
CA VAL A 26 -13.74 -16.09 -8.85
C VAL A 26 -12.97 -14.97 -9.54
N ARG A 27 -11.69 -15.19 -9.87
CA ARG A 27 -10.83 -14.21 -10.54
C ARG A 27 -11.30 -13.87 -11.95
N ASN A 28 -11.82 -14.83 -12.70
CA ASN A 28 -12.23 -14.66 -14.10
C ASN A 28 -13.73 -14.35 -14.24
N ALA A 29 -14.43 -14.06 -13.14
CA ALA A 29 -15.81 -13.62 -13.20
C ALA A 29 -15.93 -12.33 -14.05
N SER A 30 -17.05 -12.18 -14.77
CA SER A 30 -17.32 -10.98 -15.58
C SER A 30 -17.44 -9.70 -14.75
N GLU A 31 -17.82 -9.84 -13.48
CA GLU A 31 -17.95 -8.76 -12.51
C GLU A 31 -17.29 -9.18 -11.19
N LEU A 32 -16.17 -8.51 -10.86
CA LEU A 32 -15.49 -8.64 -9.57
C LEU A 32 -15.90 -7.47 -8.69
N THR A 33 -16.73 -7.74 -7.69
CA THR A 33 -17.04 -6.75 -6.65
C THR A 33 -15.83 -6.56 -5.74
N ALA A 34 -15.78 -5.44 -5.02
CA ALA A 34 -14.72 -5.15 -4.07
C ALA A 34 -14.61 -6.25 -3.00
N GLU A 35 -15.72 -6.81 -2.50
CA GLU A 35 -15.70 -7.90 -1.53
C GLU A 35 -15.10 -9.21 -2.09
N ARG A 36 -15.25 -9.46 -3.40
CA ARG A 36 -14.59 -10.59 -4.07
C ARG A 36 -13.10 -10.37 -4.21
N VAL A 37 -12.69 -9.15 -4.56
CA VAL A 37 -11.27 -8.78 -4.63
C VAL A 37 -10.63 -8.95 -3.25
N ASN A 38 -11.25 -8.39 -2.21
CA ASN A 38 -10.82 -8.55 -0.81
C ASN A 38 -10.73 -10.03 -0.38
N PHE A 39 -11.69 -10.86 -0.79
CA PHE A 39 -11.61 -12.31 -0.59
C PHE A 39 -10.37 -12.92 -1.26
N LEU A 40 -10.11 -12.60 -2.53
CA LEU A 40 -8.95 -13.11 -3.29
C LEU A 40 -7.60 -12.66 -2.69
N LYS A 41 -7.54 -11.47 -2.07
CA LYS A 41 -6.35 -11.00 -1.33
C LYS A 41 -6.10 -11.82 -0.07
N ASN A 42 -7.14 -12.11 0.72
CA ASN A 42 -7.02 -12.76 2.02
C ASN A 42 -6.72 -14.27 1.96
N ILE A 43 -6.82 -14.88 0.78
CA ILE A 43 -6.47 -16.31 0.57
C ILE A 43 -5.07 -16.51 -0.02
N GLN A 44 -4.26 -15.46 -0.17
CA GLN A 44 -2.85 -15.60 -0.61
C GLN A 44 -2.03 -16.34 0.46
N CYS A 45 -1.15 -17.24 0.03
CA CYS A 45 -0.28 -17.97 0.95
C CYS A 45 1.06 -17.25 1.18
N PRO A 46 1.60 -17.27 2.41
CA PRO A 46 2.80 -16.50 2.78
C PRO A 46 4.12 -17.03 2.22
N ASP A 47 4.14 -18.21 1.57
CA ASP A 47 5.36 -18.89 1.14
C ASP A 47 5.45 -18.98 -0.39
N SER A 48 6.07 -17.99 -1.05
CA SER A 48 6.65 -18.18 -2.38
C SER A 48 8.08 -18.70 -2.20
N ILE A 49 8.24 -20.03 -2.18
CA ILE A 49 9.56 -20.71 -2.06
C ILE A 49 10.43 -20.55 -3.30
N HIS A 50 9.84 -20.15 -4.43
CA HIS A 50 10.56 -19.82 -5.65
C HIS A 50 10.00 -18.51 -6.20
N ASP A 51 10.90 -17.58 -6.48
CA ASP A 51 10.71 -16.14 -6.76
C ASP A 51 9.77 -15.74 -7.92
N LEU A 52 8.94 -16.61 -8.47
CA LEU A 52 8.15 -16.30 -9.67
C LEU A 52 6.67 -16.75 -9.66
N GLU A 53 6.21 -17.54 -8.70
CA GLU A 53 4.80 -18.00 -8.70
C GLU A 53 4.06 -17.67 -7.39
N SER A 54 3.02 -16.84 -7.52
CA SER A 54 2.07 -16.57 -6.43
C SER A 54 1.28 -17.84 -6.09
N THR A 55 1.18 -18.16 -4.80
CA THR A 55 0.43 -19.31 -4.29
C THR A 55 -0.81 -18.87 -3.51
N VAL A 56 -1.88 -19.66 -3.60
CA VAL A 56 -3.18 -19.36 -2.99
C VAL A 56 -3.70 -20.55 -2.21
N CYS A 57 -4.48 -20.25 -1.18
CA CYS A 57 -5.14 -21.22 -0.35
C CYS A 57 -6.34 -21.81 -1.09
N CYS A 58 -6.20 -23.05 -1.56
CA CYS A 58 -7.21 -23.73 -2.38
C CYS A 58 -7.86 -24.91 -1.62
N PRO A 59 -9.17 -25.16 -1.78
CA PRO A 59 -9.82 -26.36 -1.26
C PRO A 59 -9.22 -27.65 -1.85
N VAL A 60 -8.84 -28.62 -1.02
CA VAL A 60 -8.13 -29.84 -1.49
C VAL A 60 -9.00 -30.79 -2.31
N GLN A 61 -10.33 -30.67 -2.23
CA GLN A 61 -11.28 -31.51 -2.97
C GLN A 61 -11.84 -30.84 -4.23
N GLY A 62 -11.19 -29.77 -4.72
CA GLY A 62 -11.64 -29.05 -5.92
C GLY A 62 -13.02 -28.39 -5.78
N GLN A 63 -13.50 -28.22 -4.54
CA GLN A 63 -14.78 -27.56 -4.27
C GLN A 63 -14.65 -26.06 -4.49
N ARG A 64 -15.73 -25.43 -4.98
CA ARG A 64 -15.80 -23.97 -5.13
C ARG A 64 -15.72 -23.28 -3.76
N TYR A 65 -15.32 -22.02 -3.75
CA TYR A 65 -15.52 -21.19 -2.56
C TYR A 65 -17.04 -20.99 -2.32
N ARG A 66 -17.54 -21.50 -1.20
CA ARG A 66 -18.92 -21.33 -0.72
C ARG A 66 -19.34 -19.87 -0.58
N GLU A 67 -18.48 -19.02 -0.01
CA GLU A 67 -18.75 -17.59 0.22
C GLU A 67 -17.51 -16.75 -0.12
N PRO A 68 -17.26 -16.48 -1.42
CA PRO A 68 -16.09 -15.72 -1.86
C PRO A 68 -16.30 -14.20 -1.70
N LEU A 69 -16.79 -13.77 -0.54
CA LEU A 69 -17.14 -12.38 -0.24
C LEU A 69 -16.59 -12.02 1.13
N LEU A 70 -15.67 -11.06 1.18
CA LEU A 70 -15.20 -10.49 2.44
C LEU A 70 -15.56 -9.01 2.50
N LYS A 71 -16.37 -8.65 3.50
CA LYS A 71 -16.66 -7.25 3.80
C LYS A 71 -15.40 -6.58 4.33
N PHE A 72 -15.17 -5.36 3.87
CA PHE A 72 -14.09 -4.52 4.37
C PHE A 72 -14.32 -4.21 5.85
N THR A 73 -13.25 -4.24 6.63
CA THR A 73 -13.21 -3.61 7.95
C THR A 73 -13.52 -2.13 7.75
N GLN A 74 -14.70 -1.68 8.18
CA GLN A 74 -15.07 -0.27 8.08
C GLN A 74 -14.09 0.55 8.91
N ILE A 75 -13.50 1.59 8.32
CA ILE A 75 -12.85 2.66 9.10
C ILE A 75 -13.99 3.35 9.85
N ALA A 76 -14.26 2.89 11.06
CA ALA A 76 -15.22 3.58 11.91
C ALA A 76 -14.61 4.95 12.25
N ARG A 77 -15.22 6.03 11.75
CA ARG A 77 -14.99 7.39 12.26
C ARG A 77 -15.47 7.41 13.71
N GLN A 78 -14.67 6.93 14.65
CA GLN A 78 -14.93 7.09 16.06
C GLN A 78 -14.07 8.23 16.59
N ASN A 79 -14.74 9.21 17.19
CA ASN A 79 -14.11 10.09 18.17
C ASN A 79 -13.67 9.18 19.33
N ILE A 80 -12.43 8.72 19.31
CA ILE A 80 -11.88 7.87 20.37
C ILE A 80 -11.77 8.74 21.62
N SER A 81 -12.84 8.76 22.41
CA SER A 81 -12.74 9.12 23.83
C SER A 81 -11.93 8.02 24.50
N ALA A 82 -10.90 8.43 25.23
CA ALA A 82 -9.84 7.59 25.80
C ALA A 82 -10.36 6.59 26.86
N SER A 83 -11.07 5.56 26.42
CA SER A 83 -11.50 4.44 27.26
C SER A 83 -11.55 3.12 26.47
N ALA A 84 -10.55 2.89 25.62
CA ALA A 84 -10.28 1.57 25.07
C ALA A 84 -9.46 0.78 26.11
N LYS A 85 -10.09 -0.20 26.76
CA LYS A 85 -9.44 -1.21 27.60
C LYS A 85 -8.14 -1.67 26.92
N LYS A 86 -7.03 -1.70 27.66
CA LYS A 86 -5.69 -2.18 27.24
C LYS A 86 -5.76 -3.53 26.51
N LYS A 87 -6.09 -3.54 25.21
CA LYS A 87 -5.85 -4.67 24.32
C LYS A 87 -4.38 -4.59 23.94
N LYS A 88 -3.64 -5.70 24.14
CA LYS A 88 -2.20 -5.77 23.83
C LYS A 88 -1.98 -5.46 22.34
N LEU A 89 -1.35 -4.32 22.04
CA LEU A 89 -0.74 -4.08 20.73
C LEU A 89 0.27 -5.19 20.48
N LYS A 90 0.04 -5.99 19.43
CA LYS A 90 1.08 -6.87 18.88
C LYS A 90 1.47 -6.31 17.53
N ARG A 91 2.67 -5.75 17.44
CA ARG A 91 3.29 -5.36 16.18
C ARG A 91 3.60 -6.62 15.37
N ARG A 92 3.17 -6.67 14.12
CA ARG A 92 3.55 -7.70 13.16
C ARG A 92 4.98 -7.36 12.70
N ILE A 93 5.98 -7.80 13.45
CA ILE A 93 7.40 -7.54 13.12
C ILE A 93 7.77 -8.47 11.95
N TYR A 94 7.91 -7.92 10.74
CA TYR A 94 8.62 -8.61 9.67
C TYR A 94 10.12 -8.48 9.97
N ALA A 95 10.81 -9.61 10.11
CA ALA A 95 12.20 -9.64 10.54
C ALA A 95 13.19 -9.42 9.38
N GLY A 96 13.99 -8.36 9.48
CA GLY A 96 15.47 -8.42 9.38
C GLY A 96 16.18 -8.49 8.03
N ASP A 97 15.56 -8.97 6.96
CA ASP A 97 16.21 -9.05 5.63
C ASP A 97 15.25 -8.76 4.45
N GLN A 98 13.95 -8.63 4.73
CA GLN A 98 12.91 -8.42 3.73
C GLN A 98 12.50 -6.96 3.49
N LEU A 99 12.98 -6.02 4.32
CA LEU A 99 12.62 -4.59 4.28
C LEU A 99 13.36 -3.82 3.16
N ASN A 100 14.49 -4.33 2.68
CA ASN A 100 15.28 -3.69 1.61
C ASN A 100 14.85 -4.13 0.20
N ALA A 101 13.69 -4.81 0.06
CA ALA A 101 13.21 -5.31 -1.21
C ALA A 101 12.12 -4.40 -1.80
N CYS A 102 12.26 -3.99 -3.06
CA CYS A 102 11.34 -3.07 -3.72
C CYS A 102 10.10 -3.76 -4.30
N GLY A 103 9.03 -2.99 -4.52
CA GLY A 103 7.88 -3.40 -5.34
C GLY A 103 7.07 -4.58 -4.80
N LYS A 104 7.17 -4.90 -3.50
CA LYS A 104 6.40 -5.97 -2.87
C LYS A 104 4.94 -5.55 -2.71
N GLN A 105 4.14 -5.87 -3.71
CA GLN A 105 2.68 -5.79 -3.66
C GLN A 105 2.11 -7.21 -3.66
N VAL A 106 1.17 -7.49 -2.76
CA VAL A 106 0.55 -8.82 -2.63
C VAL A 106 -0.46 -9.09 -3.77
N THR A 107 -0.78 -8.08 -4.61
CA THR A 107 -1.87 -8.14 -5.59
C THR A 107 -1.47 -7.49 -6.92
N GLN A 108 -1.91 -8.07 -8.05
CA GLN A 108 -1.50 -7.63 -9.39
C GLN A 108 -2.62 -6.95 -10.22
N ARG A 109 -3.81 -6.71 -9.66
CA ARG A 109 -4.93 -6.15 -10.43
C ARG A 109 -5.87 -5.30 -9.57
N ILE A 110 -6.02 -4.03 -9.96
CA ILE A 110 -6.99 -3.10 -9.39
C ILE A 110 -8.30 -3.24 -10.18
N TYR A 111 -9.39 -3.62 -9.52
CA TYR A 111 -10.74 -3.65 -10.10
C TYR A 111 -11.70 -2.94 -9.13
N GLY A 112 -12.52 -2.00 -9.61
CA GLY A 112 -13.59 -1.40 -8.80
C GLY A 112 -13.18 -0.43 -7.69
N GLY A 113 -11.88 -0.12 -7.52
CA GLY A 113 -11.35 0.91 -6.60
C GLY A 113 -11.76 0.74 -5.13
N GLU A 114 -10.88 0.20 -4.30
CA GLU A 114 -11.13 -0.02 -2.87
C GLU A 114 -10.15 0.75 -1.98
N ILE A 115 -10.49 0.91 -0.71
CA ILE A 115 -9.57 1.47 0.28
C ILE A 115 -8.37 0.52 0.39
N ALA A 116 -7.17 1.07 0.26
CA ALA A 116 -5.93 0.30 0.39
C ALA A 116 -5.82 -0.35 1.77
N GLU A 117 -5.09 -1.45 1.88
CA GLU A 117 -4.67 -1.94 3.21
C GLU A 117 -3.64 -0.97 3.81
N LEU A 118 -3.53 -0.97 5.15
CA LEU A 118 -2.69 -0.03 5.91
C LEU A 118 -1.22 0.03 5.44
N ASN A 119 -0.73 -1.06 4.85
CA ASN A 119 0.65 -1.21 4.36
C ASN A 119 0.72 -1.70 2.91
N GLU A 120 -0.32 -1.46 2.08
CA GLU A 120 -0.37 -2.00 0.71
C GLU A 120 0.64 -1.31 -0.24
N PHE A 121 0.90 -0.02 -0.02
CA PHE A 121 1.78 0.81 -0.86
C PHE A 121 2.76 1.63 -0.01
N PRO A 122 3.69 0.97 0.71
CA PRO A 122 4.58 1.64 1.68
C PRO A 122 5.50 2.69 1.02
N TRP A 123 5.81 2.52 -0.26
CA TRP A 123 6.61 3.47 -1.04
C TRP A 123 5.86 4.76 -1.42
N LEU A 124 4.56 4.89 -1.13
CA LEU A 124 3.80 6.09 -1.48
C LEU A 124 4.28 7.29 -0.65
N ALA A 125 4.64 8.36 -1.35
CA ALA A 125 5.11 9.60 -0.73
C ALA A 125 4.12 10.73 -0.98
N LEU A 126 3.83 11.52 0.05
CA LEU A 126 3.02 12.72 -0.06
C LEU A 126 3.93 13.95 -0.07
N LEU A 127 3.80 14.79 -1.10
CA LEU A 127 4.59 16.00 -1.23
C LEU A 127 3.89 17.17 -0.53
N ILE A 128 4.47 17.64 0.57
CA ILE A 128 3.93 18.76 1.34
C ILE A 128 4.65 20.05 0.93
N TYR A 129 3.87 21.04 0.51
CA TYR A 129 4.39 22.34 0.10
C TYR A 129 4.47 23.33 1.27
N ASN A 130 5.21 24.42 1.10
CA ASN A 130 5.33 25.46 2.13
C ASN A 130 4.02 26.19 2.45
N THR A 131 3.02 26.09 1.57
CA THR A 131 1.63 26.51 1.84
C THR A 131 0.84 25.52 2.72
N ASN A 132 1.44 24.40 3.14
CA ASN A 132 0.82 23.24 3.79
C ASN A 132 -0.23 22.50 2.93
N GLU A 133 -0.29 22.79 1.63
CA GLU A 133 -1.06 22.01 0.69
C GLU A 133 -0.32 20.71 0.35
N PHE A 134 -1.08 19.68 -0.04
CA PHE A 134 -0.57 18.42 -0.59
C PHE A 134 -1.34 18.13 -1.89
N SER A 135 -0.72 18.45 -3.03
CA SER A 135 -1.37 18.37 -4.35
C SER A 135 -0.66 17.45 -5.32
N CYS A 136 0.47 16.89 -4.88
CA CYS A 136 1.24 15.91 -5.63
C CYS A 136 1.71 14.79 -4.70
N SER A 137 2.10 13.70 -5.34
CA SER A 137 2.67 12.53 -4.69
C SER A 137 3.98 12.15 -5.35
N GLY A 138 4.70 11.22 -4.72
CA GLY A 138 5.88 10.58 -5.27
C GLY A 138 5.95 9.12 -4.86
N VAL A 139 7.03 8.47 -5.27
CA VAL A 139 7.34 7.09 -4.94
C VAL A 139 8.76 7.02 -4.39
N LEU A 140 8.93 6.43 -3.21
CA LEU A 140 10.23 6.11 -2.64
C LEU A 140 10.90 5.01 -3.50
N ILE A 141 12.03 5.34 -4.12
CA ILE A 141 12.75 4.42 -5.03
C ILE A 141 14.00 3.82 -4.40
N ASP A 142 14.53 4.45 -3.36
CA ASP A 142 15.56 3.94 -2.45
C ASP A 142 15.44 4.67 -1.10
N SER A 143 16.37 4.47 -0.16
CA SER A 143 16.29 5.06 1.19
C SER A 143 16.40 6.59 1.20
N ARG A 144 16.75 7.25 0.10
CA ARG A 144 17.03 8.70 0.06
C ARG A 144 16.42 9.43 -1.14
N HIS A 145 15.78 8.73 -2.07
CA HIS A 145 15.26 9.34 -3.28
C HIS A 145 13.77 9.08 -3.50
N ILE A 146 13.06 10.14 -3.87
CA ILE A 146 11.67 10.12 -4.28
C ILE A 146 11.58 10.41 -5.77
N LEU A 147 10.94 9.52 -6.52
CA LEU A 147 10.55 9.75 -7.90
C LEU A 147 9.20 10.48 -7.95
N THR A 148 9.11 11.54 -8.74
CA THR A 148 7.86 12.29 -8.95
C THR A 148 7.81 12.89 -10.37
N ALA A 149 6.74 13.61 -10.67
CA ALA A 149 6.61 14.38 -11.91
C ALA A 149 7.35 15.73 -11.78
N ALA A 150 7.94 16.20 -12.88
CA ALA A 150 8.63 17.49 -12.90
C ALA A 150 7.68 18.66 -12.60
N HIS A 151 6.43 18.61 -13.07
CA HIS A 151 5.45 19.67 -12.82
C HIS A 151 5.06 19.80 -11.33
N CYS A 152 5.33 18.79 -10.51
CA CYS A 152 5.11 18.86 -9.07
C CYS A 152 6.15 19.73 -8.35
N VAL A 153 7.32 19.92 -8.95
CA VAL A 153 8.50 20.55 -8.33
C VAL A 153 9.10 21.67 -9.18
N SER A 154 8.41 22.09 -10.25
CA SER A 154 8.85 23.13 -11.17
C SER A 154 7.63 23.82 -11.81
N GLY A 155 7.82 25.02 -12.35
CA GLY A 155 6.75 25.80 -12.95
C GLY A 155 6.01 26.75 -12.00
N GLU A 156 5.00 27.42 -12.54
CA GLU A 156 4.22 28.44 -11.83
C GLU A 156 3.49 27.89 -10.61
N ALA A 157 2.80 26.76 -10.75
CA ALA A 157 2.07 26.13 -9.65
C ALA A 157 2.98 25.78 -8.47
N TYR A 158 4.21 25.35 -8.74
CA TYR A 158 5.22 25.08 -7.71
C TYR A 158 5.68 26.35 -6.99
N ARG A 159 5.97 27.41 -7.75
CA ARG A 159 6.37 28.72 -7.21
C ARG A 159 5.28 29.36 -6.35
N LEU A 160 4.01 29.26 -6.75
CA LEU A 160 2.87 29.76 -5.98
C LEU A 160 2.74 29.05 -4.62
N LYS A 161 3.11 27.77 -4.55
CA LYS A 161 3.15 26.99 -3.31
C LYS A 161 4.43 27.21 -2.48
N LYS A 162 5.31 28.13 -2.92
CA LYS A 162 6.57 28.51 -2.27
C LYS A 162 7.56 27.37 -2.09
N GLY A 163 7.56 26.41 -3.01
CA GLY A 163 8.45 25.26 -2.94
C GLY A 163 7.94 24.13 -2.05
N LEU A 164 8.65 22.99 -2.06
CA LEU A 164 8.39 21.90 -1.14
C LEU A 164 8.88 22.24 0.28
N LYS A 165 8.15 21.74 1.27
CA LYS A 165 8.47 21.85 2.70
C LYS A 165 9.16 20.58 3.19
N TYR A 166 8.56 19.43 2.91
CA TYR A 166 9.10 18.10 3.21
C TYR A 166 8.33 17.04 2.42
N VAL A 167 8.86 15.82 2.41
CA VAL A 167 8.18 14.62 1.93
C VAL A 167 7.64 13.85 3.13
N ARG A 168 6.37 13.44 3.10
CA ARG A 168 5.77 12.57 4.10
C ARG A 168 5.70 11.13 3.61
N LEU A 169 6.20 10.19 4.41
CA LEU A 169 6.19 8.74 4.18
C LEU A 169 5.41 8.03 5.30
N GLY A 170 4.88 6.83 5.00
CA GLY A 170 4.13 6.02 5.96
C GLY A 170 2.71 6.52 6.27
N GLU A 171 2.17 7.40 5.42
CA GLU A 171 0.83 7.97 5.56
C GLU A 171 -0.24 7.03 4.98
N PHE A 172 -1.39 6.93 5.66
CA PHE A 172 -2.54 6.18 5.16
C PHE A 172 -3.80 7.04 5.12
N ASN A 173 -4.10 7.78 6.19
CA ASN A 173 -5.21 8.69 6.26
C ASN A 173 -4.80 10.04 6.87
N VAL A 174 -4.64 11.03 6.00
CA VAL A 174 -4.23 12.40 6.35
C VAL A 174 -5.10 13.11 7.40
N GLY A 175 -6.29 12.57 7.71
CA GLY A 175 -7.18 13.08 8.76
C GLY A 175 -6.98 12.46 10.14
N THR A 176 -6.12 11.46 10.30
CA THR A 176 -5.91 10.71 11.55
C THR A 176 -4.43 10.49 11.85
N GLU A 177 -4.06 10.42 13.13
CA GLU A 177 -2.73 10.02 13.60
C GLU A 177 -2.86 9.55 15.06
N PRO A 178 -2.52 8.30 15.41
CA PRO A 178 -2.05 7.24 14.52
C PRO A 178 -3.17 6.64 13.66
N ASP A 179 -2.82 6.11 12.50
CA ASP A 179 -3.74 5.39 11.64
C ASP A 179 -3.94 3.96 12.14
N CYS A 180 -5.20 3.59 12.41
CA CYS A 180 -5.54 2.27 12.92
C CYS A 180 -6.78 1.67 12.23
N ILE A 181 -6.73 0.35 12.00
CA ILE A 181 -7.84 -0.45 11.50
C ILE A 181 -8.27 -1.45 12.58
N GLU A 182 -9.58 -1.53 12.84
CA GLU A 182 -10.16 -2.53 13.74
C GLU A 182 -10.26 -3.89 13.04
N GLU A 183 -9.52 -4.88 13.55
CA GLU A 183 -9.66 -6.28 13.16
C GLU A 183 -10.43 -7.05 14.26
N ILE A 184 -10.96 -8.23 13.91
CA ILE A 184 -11.92 -9.01 14.73
C ILE A 184 -11.50 -9.14 16.21
N ASN A 185 -10.20 -9.20 16.51
CA ASN A 185 -9.69 -9.37 17.87
C ASN A 185 -8.60 -8.37 18.31
N TYR A 186 -8.15 -7.47 17.44
CA TYR A 186 -7.09 -6.52 17.78
C TYR A 186 -7.17 -5.24 16.94
N LEU A 187 -6.56 -4.18 17.46
CA LEU A 187 -6.39 -2.92 16.75
C LEU A 187 -5.02 -2.95 16.07
N ASN A 188 -5.00 -2.87 14.74
CA ASN A 188 -3.78 -2.81 13.95
C ASN A 188 -3.50 -1.35 13.62
N CYS A 189 -2.36 -0.83 14.06
CA CYS A 189 -1.99 0.58 13.85
C CYS A 189 -0.67 0.68 13.10
N ALA A 190 -0.59 1.70 12.24
CA ALA A 190 0.62 2.07 11.54
C ALA A 190 1.65 2.66 12.51
N ASP A 191 2.91 2.66 12.08
CA ASP A 191 3.91 3.53 12.71
C ASP A 191 3.62 4.99 12.34
N SER A 192 4.09 5.94 13.15
CA SER A 192 3.86 7.36 12.88
C SER A 192 4.52 7.79 11.58
N VAL A 193 3.88 8.75 10.90
CA VAL A 193 4.38 9.27 9.63
C VAL A 193 5.77 9.89 9.78
N SER A 194 6.60 9.73 8.76
CA SER A 194 7.93 10.34 8.70
C SER A 194 7.92 11.54 7.77
N ASN A 195 8.16 12.74 8.30
CA ASN A 195 8.29 13.97 7.51
C ASN A 195 9.77 14.28 7.33
N ILE A 196 10.28 14.14 6.11
CA ILE A 196 11.70 14.25 5.78
C ILE A 196 11.96 15.49 4.95
N GLU A 197 12.92 16.30 5.37
CA GLU A 197 13.34 17.51 4.64
C GLU A 197 14.03 17.16 3.32
N ILE A 198 14.19 18.18 2.47
CA ILE A 198 14.66 18.04 1.09
C ILE A 198 16.03 18.68 0.98
N ASP A 199 16.99 17.91 0.49
CA ASP A 199 18.35 18.36 0.19
C ASP A 199 18.40 18.99 -1.20
N ASP A 200 17.93 18.26 -2.23
CA ASP A 200 18.00 18.73 -3.62
C ASP A 200 16.87 18.17 -4.51
N ILE A 201 16.62 18.83 -5.63
CA ILE A 201 15.58 18.47 -6.60
C ILE A 201 16.17 18.46 -8.02
N PHE A 202 16.18 17.29 -8.64
CA PHE A 202 16.69 17.06 -9.98
C PHE A 202 15.54 16.93 -10.98
N VAL A 203 15.22 18.04 -11.66
CA VAL A 203 14.27 18.04 -12.77
C VAL A 203 14.95 17.55 -14.04
N HIS A 204 14.26 16.71 -14.83
CA HIS A 204 14.82 16.24 -16.10
C HIS A 204 15.22 17.44 -16.99
N PRO A 205 16.45 17.47 -17.55
CA PRO A 205 17.00 18.66 -18.24
C PRO A 205 16.20 19.07 -19.48
N GLU A 206 15.51 18.13 -20.11
CA GLU A 206 14.65 18.39 -21.28
C GLU A 206 13.20 18.73 -20.94
N TYR A 207 12.82 18.75 -19.66
CA TYR A 207 11.47 19.16 -19.26
C TYR A 207 11.26 20.64 -19.55
N LYS A 208 10.11 20.95 -20.19
CA LYS A 208 9.76 22.32 -20.55
C LYS A 208 8.49 22.74 -19.83
N GLU A 209 8.62 23.60 -18.81
CA GLU A 209 7.53 24.08 -17.96
C GLU A 209 6.33 24.61 -18.76
N ASN A 210 6.59 25.39 -19.82
CA ASN A 210 5.56 26.06 -20.63
C ASN A 210 5.06 25.22 -21.81
N SER A 211 5.51 23.97 -21.95
CA SER A 211 5.05 23.08 -23.01
C SER A 211 3.65 22.53 -22.72
N ARG A 212 2.77 22.51 -23.72
CA ARG A 212 1.45 21.87 -23.63
C ARG A 212 1.53 20.37 -23.43
N ASN A 213 2.53 19.72 -24.05
CA ASN A 213 2.61 18.26 -24.09
C ASN A 213 3.34 17.66 -22.88
N LYS A 214 4.01 18.50 -22.07
CA LYS A 214 4.72 18.07 -20.84
C LYS A 214 5.65 16.87 -21.07
N PHE A 215 6.39 16.87 -22.17
CA PHE A 215 7.42 15.84 -22.38
C PHE A 215 8.49 15.91 -21.29
N HIS A 216 9.02 14.73 -20.93
CA HIS A 216 10.01 14.56 -19.86
C HIS A 216 9.54 15.04 -18.47
N ASP A 217 8.25 14.86 -18.18
CA ASP A 217 7.66 15.24 -16.90
C ASP A 217 8.04 14.28 -15.76
N ILE A 218 9.32 14.31 -15.39
CA ILE A 218 9.95 13.44 -14.40
C ILE A 218 10.99 14.23 -13.62
N ALA A 219 11.02 14.02 -12.30
CA ALA A 219 12.00 14.59 -11.40
C ALA A 219 12.34 13.61 -10.26
N VAL A 220 13.53 13.75 -9.71
CA VAL A 220 13.98 13.01 -8.54
C VAL A 220 14.26 14.01 -7.42
N ILE A 221 13.69 13.77 -6.25
CA ILE A 221 13.95 14.55 -5.03
C ILE A 221 14.91 13.73 -4.18
N ARG A 222 16.02 14.35 -3.73
CA ARG A 222 16.93 13.77 -2.74
C ARG A 222 16.55 14.28 -1.35
N LEU A 223 16.36 13.35 -0.43
CA LEU A 223 16.03 13.61 0.97
C LEU A 223 17.28 14.02 1.76
N GLU A 224 17.10 14.88 2.76
CA GLU A 224 18.18 15.35 3.65
C GLU A 224 18.87 14.17 4.35
N GLU A 225 18.09 13.20 4.83
CA GLU A 225 18.56 12.01 5.53
C GLU A 225 18.04 10.72 4.89
N GLU A 226 18.74 9.61 5.17
CA GLU A 226 18.29 8.27 4.77
C GLU A 226 17.13 7.82 5.66
N VAL A 227 16.10 7.28 5.02
CA VAL A 227 14.91 6.75 5.67
C VAL A 227 15.13 5.29 6.03
N THR A 228 14.67 4.91 7.22
CA THR A 228 14.66 3.51 7.66
C THR A 228 13.41 2.82 7.12
N PHE A 229 13.58 1.77 6.31
CA PHE A 229 12.46 0.98 5.82
C PHE A 229 11.75 0.25 6.96
N THR A 230 10.41 0.26 6.91
CA THR A 230 9.52 -0.37 7.86
C THR A 230 8.45 -1.16 7.10
N ASN A 231 7.44 -1.68 7.79
CA ASN A 231 6.31 -2.28 7.07
C ASN A 231 5.49 -1.23 6.31
N PHE A 232 5.60 0.05 6.69
CA PHE A 232 4.80 1.16 6.18
C PHE A 232 5.62 2.12 5.31
N ILE A 233 6.93 1.90 5.17
CA ILE A 233 7.88 2.69 4.36
C ILE A 233 8.83 1.74 3.64
#